data_AF-A0A7V8YSQ4-F1
#
_entry.id   AF-A0A7V8YSQ4-F1
#
_cell.length_a   1.000
_cell.length_b   1.000
_cell.length_c   1.000
_cell.angle_alpha   90.00
_cell.angle_beta   90.00
_cell.angle_gamma   90.00
#
_symmetry.space_group_name_H-M   'P 1'
#
loop_
_entity.id
_entity.type
_entity.pdbx_description
1 polymer ?
#
loop_
_entity_poly.entity_id
_entity_poly.type
_entity_poly.pdbx_seq_one_letter_code
_entity_poly.pdbx_strand_id
1 'polypeptide(L)' 'MDARARYDELVDFLAFRHDFVELSQMMGMPCVKAHGKMVAGFSGGYGAMVFKLTDPDVHA' A
#
# COMPACT_ATOMS: atom_id res chain seq x y z
N MET A 1 -4.06 -16.23 -9.63
CA MET A 1 -4.45 -15.40 -8.48
C MET A 1 -5.02 -14.11 -9.00
N ASP A 2 -6.15 -13.68 -8.46
CA ASP A 2 -6.69 -12.35 -8.69
C ASP A 2 -5.74 -11.29 -8.12
N ALA A 3 -5.58 -10.16 -8.83
CA ALA A 3 -4.67 -9.09 -8.44
C ALA A 3 -5.04 -8.52 -7.06
N ARG A 4 -6.33 -8.48 -6.75
CA ARG A 4 -6.79 -8.03 -5.43
C ARG A 4 -6.40 -9.01 -4.33
N ALA A 5 -6.64 -10.31 -4.52
CA ALA A 5 -6.21 -11.33 -3.56
C ALA A 5 -4.69 -11.27 -3.30
N ARG A 6 -3.89 -11.08 -4.36
CA ARG A 6 -2.45 -10.93 -4.23
C ARG A 6 -2.04 -9.68 -3.44
N TYR A 7 -2.76 -8.57 -3.63
CA TYR A 7 -2.55 -7.36 -2.84
C TYR A 7 -2.85 -7.61 -1.35
N ASP A 8 -4.00 -8.22 -1.03
CA ASP A 8 -4.41 -8.46 0.36
C ASP A 8 -3.36 -9.33 1.09
N GLU A 9 -2.84 -10.40 0.46
CA GLU A 9 -1.75 -11.21 1.01
C GLU A 9 -0.47 -10.42 1.32
N LEU A 10 -0.06 -9.54 0.40
CA LEU A 10 1.16 -8.76 0.56
C LEU A 10 1.04 -7.78 1.72
N VAL A 11 -0.09 -7.09 1.83
CA VAL A 11 -0.27 -6.06 2.86
C VAL A 11 -0.48 -6.69 4.25
N ASP A 12 -1.15 -7.84 4.33
CA ASP A 12 -1.24 -8.61 5.58
C ASP A 12 0.14 -9.06 6.04
N PHE A 13 0.97 -9.56 5.13
CA PHE A 13 2.34 -9.94 5.46
C PHE A 13 3.19 -8.76 5.94
N LEU A 14 3.06 -7.60 5.29
CA LEU A 14 3.78 -6.38 5.68
C LEU A 14 3.36 -5.89 7.06
N ALA A 15 2.06 -5.86 7.34
CA ALA A 15 1.52 -5.47 8.64
C ALA A 15 1.94 -6.45 9.75
N PHE A 16 2.00 -7.75 9.45
CA PHE A 16 2.51 -8.76 10.39
C PHE A 16 4.00 -8.61 10.68
N ARG A 17 4.81 -8.25 9.67
CA ARG A 17 6.28 -8.16 9.79
C ARG A 17 6.77 -6.87 10.46
N HIS A 18 5.99 -5.81 10.41
CA HIS A 18 6.45 -4.46 10.74
C HIS A 18 5.40 -3.66 11.52
N ASP A 19 5.66 -3.39 12.80
CA ASP A 19 4.73 -2.66 13.68
C ASP A 19 4.42 -1.22 13.22
N PHE A 20 5.28 -0.64 12.38
CA PHE A 20 5.06 0.71 11.81
C PHE A 20 4.18 0.71 10.56
N VAL A 21 3.73 -0.47 10.09
CA VAL A 21 2.87 -0.64 8.92
C VAL A 21 1.42 -0.72 9.37
N GLU A 22 0.57 0.11 8.76
CA GLU A 22 -0.86 0.17 9.04
C GLU A 22 -1.66 -0.05 7.76
N LEU A 23 -2.67 -0.91 7.83
CA LEU A 23 -3.69 -1.05 6.79
C LEU A 23 -4.76 0.02 6.97
N SER A 24 -5.11 0.72 5.90
CA SER A 24 -6.06 1.82 5.96
C SER A 24 -6.86 1.93 4.66
N GLN A 25 -7.78 2.89 4.60
CA GLN A 25 -8.53 3.22 3.40
C GLN A 25 -8.55 4.73 3.18
N MET A 26 -8.42 5.15 1.93
CA MET A 26 -8.56 6.54 1.51
C MET A 26 -9.64 6.63 0.43
N MET A 27 -10.75 7.30 0.74
CA MET A 27 -11.89 7.41 -0.20
C MET A 27 -12.35 6.05 -0.75
N GLY A 28 -12.35 5.01 0.09
CA GLY A 28 -12.70 3.64 -0.30
C GLY A 28 -11.58 2.84 -0.99
N MET A 29 -10.45 3.47 -1.34
CA MET A 29 -9.27 2.77 -1.87
C MET A 29 -8.47 2.15 -0.72
N PRO A 30 -8.24 0.82 -0.70
CA PRO A 30 -7.33 0.18 0.25
C PRO A 30 -5.92 0.75 0.10
N CYS A 31 -5.26 1.00 1.22
CA CYS A 31 -3.91 1.55 1.24
C CYS A 31 -3.09 1.04 2.42
N VAL A 32 -1.78 1.17 2.28
CA VAL A 32 -0.77 0.88 3.30
C VAL A 32 -0.11 2.18 3.71
N LYS A 33 -0.02 2.41 5.01
CA LYS A 33 0.78 3.50 5.58
C LYS A 33 2.00 2.92 6.29
N ALA A 34 3.13 3.60 6.17
CA ALA A 34 4.32 3.38 6.97
C ALA A 34 4.63 4.67 7.71
N HIS A 35 4.81 4.60 9.04
CA HIS A 35 5.03 5.77 9.88
C HIS A 35 3.99 6.89 9.65
N GLY A 36 2.71 6.50 9.56
CA GLY A 36 1.59 7.42 9.34
C GLY A 36 1.48 8.02 7.92
N LYS A 37 2.41 7.72 7.01
CA LYS A 37 2.39 8.19 5.61
C LYS A 37 1.98 7.08 4.66
N MET A 38 1.07 7.36 3.73
CA MET A 38 0.71 6.41 2.67
C MET A 38 1.92 6.09 1.79
N VAL A 39 2.18 4.81 1.55
CA VAL A 39 3.29 4.31 0.71
C VAL A 39 2.82 3.47 -0.47
N ALA A 40 1.68 2.77 -0.33
CA ALA A 40 1.08 1.98 -1.39
C ALA A 40 -0.45 1.86 -1.24
N GLY A 41 -1.12 1.32 -2.25
CA GLY A 41 -2.53 0.94 -2.18
C GLY A 41 -2.99 0.13 -3.39
N PHE A 42 -4.27 -0.21 -3.45
CA PHE A 42 -4.85 -0.94 -4.57
C PHE A 42 -5.80 -0.05 -5.37
N SER A 43 -5.44 0.27 -6.60
CA SER A 43 -6.29 1.04 -7.50
C SER A 43 -7.29 0.14 -8.20
N GLY A 44 -8.59 0.33 -7.92
CA GLY A 44 -9.65 -0.37 -8.63
C GLY A 44 -9.69 -0.03 -10.13
N GLY A 45 -9.31 1.20 -10.51
CA GLY A 45 -9.28 1.62 -11.91
C GLY A 45 -8.17 0.96 -12.74
N TYR A 46 -7.04 0.63 -12.09
CA TYR A 46 -5.93 -0.08 -12.74
C TYR A 46 -5.93 -1.59 -12.47
N GLY A 47 -6.76 -2.07 -11.54
CA GLY A 47 -6.76 -3.46 -11.09
C GLY A 47 -5.40 -3.88 -10.50
N ALA A 48 -4.66 -2.96 -9.89
CA ALA A 48 -3.26 -3.17 -9.53
C ALA A 48 -2.86 -2.45 -8.24
N MET A 49 -1.80 -2.97 -7.60
CA MET A 49 -1.10 -2.27 -6.53
C MET A 49 -0.35 -1.07 -7.12
N VAL A 50 -0.51 0.08 -6.48
CA VAL A 50 0.15 1.34 -6.83
C VAL A 50 1.01 1.81 -5.67
N PHE A 51 2.10 2.49 -6.00
CA PHE A 51 3.05 3.02 -5.02
C PHE A 51 3.01 4.54 -5.04
N LYS A 52 3.12 5.16 -3.87
CA LYS A 52 3.29 6.60 -3.79
C LYS A 52 4.66 6.95 -4.35
N LEU A 53 4.69 7.78 -5.39
CA LEU A 53 5.94 8.37 -5.85
C LEU A 53 6.49 9.28 -4.75
N THR A 54 7.72 9.03 -4.36
CA THR A 54 8.46 9.93 -3.48
C THR A 54 9.05 11.06 -4.29
N ASP A 55 9.35 12.17 -3.61
CA ASP A 55 10.14 13.25 -4.20
C ASP A 55 11.50 12.69 -4.66
N PRO A 56 11.91 12.90 -5.93
CA PRO A 56 13.20 12.45 -6.44
C PRO A 56 14.38 12.91 -5.57
N ASP A 57 14.29 14.11 -5.00
CA ASP A 57 15.37 14.72 -4.23
C ASP A 57 15.52 14.14 -2.82
N VAL A 58 14.54 13.35 -2.35
CA VAL A 58 14.52 12.78 -0.98
C VAL A 58 15.21 11.40 -0.91
N HIS A 59 15.41 10.74 -2.06
CA HIS A 59 15.94 9.36 -2.12
C HIS A 59 16.96 9.13 -3.25
N ALA A 60 17.59 10.19 -3.77
CA ALA A 60 18.75 10.11 -4.66
C ALA A 60 20.03 9.67 -3.91
#